data_AF-A0A2P5BH82-F1
#
_entry.id   AF-A0A2P5BH82-F1
#
_cell.length_a   1.000
_cell.length_b   1.000
_cell.length_c   1.000
_cell.angle_alpha   90.00
_cell.angle_beta   90.00
_cell.angle_gamma   90.00
#
_symmetry.space_group_name_H-M   'P 1'
#
loop_
_entity.id
_entity.type
_entity.pdbx_description
1 polymer ?
#
loop_
_entity_poly.entity_id
_entity_poly.type
_entity_poly.pdbx_seq_one_letter_code
_entity_poly.pdbx_strand_id
1 'polypeptide(L)'
;MRCSGTWANTITWSQNLSRREQALEAKYQKLYEPLYTKRYEIVNGIVEVDGVSNEIAMDQGGKTTEDKGVPEFWLNAMKTNEVLAEEISERDEGALKYLKDIKWCRIEISNGVKLDFFFDPNPLKILS
;
A
#
# COMPACT_ATOMS: atom_id res chain seq x y z
N MET A 1 -16.87 19.58 46.43
CA MET A 1 -15.77 19.83 45.47
C MET A 1 -14.79 18.66 45.54
N ARG A 2 -14.84 17.71 44.58
CA ARG A 2 -13.85 16.63 44.47
C ARG A 2 -13.85 16.10 43.02
N CYS A 3 -13.36 16.92 42.08
CA CYS A 3 -13.33 16.56 40.66
C CYS A 3 -11.97 16.82 39.97
N SER A 4 -10.86 17.00 40.69
CA SER A 4 -9.55 17.21 40.06
C SER A 4 -8.74 15.92 39.85
N GLY A 5 -8.80 14.97 40.77
CA GLY A 5 -7.96 13.75 40.75
C GLY A 5 -8.34 12.72 39.68
N THR A 6 -9.64 12.54 39.40
CA THR A 6 -10.10 11.52 38.42
C THR A 6 -9.80 11.94 36.99
N TRP A 7 -9.93 13.23 36.66
CA TRP A 7 -9.68 13.76 35.32
C TRP A 7 -8.20 13.75 34.95
N ALA A 8 -7.33 14.13 35.90
CA ALA A 8 -5.88 14.05 35.71
C ALA A 8 -5.43 12.60 35.43
N ASN A 9 -5.96 11.63 36.18
CA ASN A 9 -5.68 10.22 35.93
C ASN A 9 -6.15 9.78 34.53
N THR A 10 -7.38 10.13 34.12
CA THR A 10 -7.89 9.78 32.78
C THR A 10 -7.02 10.33 31.66
N ILE A 11 -6.59 11.59 31.75
CA ILE A 11 -5.71 12.22 30.75
C ILE A 11 -4.37 11.47 30.67
N THR A 12 -3.78 11.14 31.82
CA THR A 12 -2.52 10.37 31.87
C THR A 12 -2.68 8.98 31.27
N TRP A 13 -3.80 8.30 31.53
CA TRP A 13 -4.10 7.00 30.91
C TRP A 13 -4.22 7.11 29.39
N SER A 14 -4.95 8.09 28.88
CA SER A 14 -5.10 8.32 27.44
C SER A 14 -3.75 8.64 26.76
N GLN A 15 -2.91 9.46 27.38
CA GLN A 15 -1.57 9.78 26.87
C GLN A 15 -0.67 8.54 26.84
N ASN A 16 -0.70 7.71 27.89
CA ASN A 16 0.06 6.47 27.94
C ASN A 16 -0.42 5.44 26.93
N LEU A 17 -1.74 5.34 26.71
CA LEU A 17 -2.32 4.47 25.69
C LEU A 17 -1.86 4.90 24.29
N SER A 18 -1.98 6.19 23.96
CA SER A 18 -1.55 6.73 22.68
C SER A 18 -0.05 6.52 22.43
N ARG A 19 0.79 6.75 23.45
CA ARG A 19 2.23 6.45 23.35
C ARG A 19 2.50 4.97 23.07
N ARG A 20 1.74 4.06 23.70
CA ARG A 20 1.87 2.61 23.49
C ARG A 20 1.44 2.22 22.09
N GLU A 21 0.37 2.79 21.57
CA GLU A 21 -0.09 2.57 20.19
C GLU A 21 0.97 3.02 19.18
N GLN A 22 1.53 4.22 19.35
CA GLN A 22 2.61 4.74 18.49
C GLN A 22 3.86 3.84 18.51
N ALA A 23 4.28 3.38 19.69
CA ALA A 23 5.42 2.49 19.83
C ALA A 23 5.16 1.11 19.19
N LEU A 24 3.93 0.60 19.30
CA LEU A 24 3.53 -0.65 18.70
C LEU A 24 3.52 -0.55 17.17
N GLU A 25 2.90 0.51 16.64
CA GLU A 25 2.85 0.78 15.21
C GLU A 25 4.25 0.93 14.61
N ALA A 26 5.14 1.71 15.25
CA ALA A 26 6.52 1.86 14.80
C ALA A 26 7.30 0.53 14.82
N LYS A 27 7.05 -0.35 15.80
CA LYS A 27 7.65 -1.68 15.84
C LYS A 27 7.18 -2.53 14.66
N TYR A 28 5.88 -2.58 14.41
CA TYR A 28 5.33 -3.39 13.33
C TYR A 28 5.67 -2.83 11.95
N GLN A 29 5.74 -1.51 11.80
CA GLN A 29 6.17 -0.87 10.56
C GLN A 29 7.54 -1.38 10.12
N LYS A 30 8.52 -1.46 11.04
CA LYS A 30 9.85 -2.01 10.76
C LYS A 30 9.83 -3.51 10.44
N LEU A 31 8.92 -4.27 11.03
CA LEU A 31 8.77 -5.70 10.76
C LEU A 31 8.14 -5.98 9.39
N TYR A 32 7.24 -5.10 8.93
CA TYR A 32 6.58 -5.22 7.63
C TYR A 32 7.41 -4.66 6.47
N GLU A 33 8.30 -3.71 6.72
CA GLU A 33 9.18 -3.12 5.71
C GLU A 33 9.90 -4.15 4.81
N PRO A 34 10.60 -5.19 5.33
CA PRO A 34 11.22 -6.20 4.48
C PRO A 34 10.20 -7.03 3.69
N LEU A 35 9.00 -7.24 4.22
CA LEU A 35 7.92 -7.96 3.52
C LEU A 35 7.36 -7.13 2.36
N TYR A 36 7.25 -5.81 2.53
CA TYR A 36 6.82 -4.91 1.45
C TYR A 36 7.87 -4.79 0.36
N THR A 37 9.15 -4.73 0.71
CA THR A 37 10.25 -4.80 -0.27
C THR A 37 10.22 -6.10 -1.05
N LYS A 38 10.03 -7.24 -0.38
CA LYS A 38 9.89 -8.53 -1.06
C LYS A 38 8.67 -8.59 -1.98
N ARG A 39 7.52 -8.06 -1.55
CA ARG A 39 6.32 -7.94 -2.40
C ARG A 39 6.62 -7.10 -3.64
N TYR A 40 7.30 -5.97 -3.47
CA TYR A 40 7.71 -5.12 -4.59
C TYR A 40 8.59 -5.89 -5.59
N GLU A 41 9.60 -6.62 -5.11
CA GLU A 41 10.49 -7.41 -5.95
C GLU A 41 9.75 -8.49 -6.74
N ILE A 42 8.80 -9.20 -6.12
CA ILE A 42 8.01 -10.25 -6.77
C ILE A 42 7.03 -9.65 -7.78
N VAL A 43 6.26 -8.63 -7.37
CA VAL A 43 5.23 -8.01 -8.23
C VAL A 43 5.86 -7.41 -9.48
N ASN A 44 7.04 -6.81 -9.36
CA ASN A 44 7.76 -6.20 -10.48
C ASN A 44 8.74 -7.16 -11.17
N GLY A 45 8.75 -8.46 -10.82
CA GLY A 45 9.56 -9.47 -11.50
C GLY A 45 11.08 -9.32 -11.34
N ILE A 46 11.54 -8.63 -10.29
CA ILE A 46 12.96 -8.46 -9.95
C ILE A 46 13.55 -9.78 -9.44
N VAL A 47 12.73 -10.53 -8.69
CA VAL A 47 13.09 -11.86 -8.17
C VAL A 47 12.10 -12.87 -8.73
N GLU A 48 12.61 -13.92 -9.36
CA GLU A 48 11.80 -15.07 -9.77
C GLU A 48 11.61 -15.99 -8.56
N VAL A 49 10.35 -16.34 -8.26
CA VAL A 49 10.03 -17.29 -7.20
C VAL A 49 10.02 -18.68 -7.81
N ASP A 50 11.02 -19.49 -7.48
CA ASP A 50 11.04 -20.91 -7.85
C ASP A 50 9.78 -21.61 -7.29
N GLY A 51 8.92 -22.10 -8.18
CA GLY A 51 7.90 -23.11 -7.84
C GLY A 51 6.41 -22.75 -7.96
N VAL A 52 6.01 -21.59 -8.50
CA VAL A 52 4.61 -21.38 -8.90
C VAL A 52 4.48 -21.66 -10.39
N SER A 53 4.06 -22.88 -10.73
CA SER A 53 3.70 -23.26 -12.09
C SER A 53 2.70 -22.25 -12.66
N ASN A 54 3.03 -21.77 -13.84
CA ASN A 54 2.31 -20.80 -14.65
C ASN A 54 0.98 -21.41 -15.18
N GLU A 55 0.03 -21.69 -14.29
CA GLU A 55 -1.26 -22.32 -14.64
C GLU A 55 -2.40 -21.32 -14.86
N ILE A 56 -2.14 -20.01 -14.76
CA ILE A 56 -3.12 -18.94 -15.05
C ILE A 56 -2.69 -18.12 -16.27
N ALA A 57 -2.22 -18.79 -17.33
CA ALA A 57 -2.06 -18.18 -18.65
C ALA A 57 -3.29 -18.52 -19.51
N MET A 58 -4.40 -17.80 -19.30
CA MET A 58 -5.45 -17.71 -20.32
C MET A 58 -5.28 -16.39 -21.08
N ASP A 59 -4.78 -16.53 -22.31
CA ASP A 59 -5.00 -15.73 -23.52
C ASP A 59 -4.95 -14.19 -23.42
N GLN A 60 -3.97 -13.57 -24.10
CA GLN A 60 -4.13 -12.68 -25.26
C GLN A 60 -2.73 -12.12 -25.66
N GLY A 61 -2.43 -12.19 -26.96
CA GLY A 61 -1.08 -12.04 -27.51
C GLY A 61 -0.48 -10.63 -27.54
N GLY A 62 0.85 -10.60 -27.61
CA GLY A 62 1.68 -9.43 -27.86
C GLY A 62 3.05 -9.58 -27.21
N LYS A 63 4.00 -10.19 -27.93
CA LYS A 63 5.35 -10.46 -27.45
C LYS A 63 6.16 -9.17 -27.32
N THR A 64 6.15 -8.59 -26.12
CA THR A 64 7.15 -7.66 -25.59
C THR A 64 7.85 -8.35 -24.42
N THR A 65 9.01 -7.85 -24.01
CA THR A 65 9.98 -8.48 -23.08
C THR A 65 9.51 -8.60 -21.62
N GLU A 66 8.23 -8.98 -21.39
CA GLU A 66 7.38 -8.57 -20.25
C GLU A 66 6.77 -9.71 -19.40
N ASP A 67 7.25 -10.95 -19.48
CA ASP A 67 6.70 -12.07 -18.66
C ASP A 67 7.28 -12.14 -17.22
N LYS A 68 7.77 -11.02 -16.67
CA LYS A 68 8.35 -11.00 -15.32
C LYS A 68 7.47 -10.22 -14.36
N GLY A 69 7.01 -10.90 -13.30
CA GLY A 69 6.23 -10.31 -12.20
C GLY A 69 4.75 -10.70 -12.25
N VAL A 70 3.90 -9.91 -11.58
CA VAL A 70 2.45 -10.13 -11.53
C VAL A 70 1.74 -8.98 -12.25
N PRO A 71 1.21 -9.21 -13.47
CA PRO A 71 0.57 -8.17 -14.26
C PRO A 71 -0.62 -7.53 -13.53
N GLU A 72 -0.76 -6.20 -13.68
CA GLU A 72 -1.88 -5.40 -13.17
C GLU A 72 -2.20 -5.62 -11.67
N PHE A 73 -1.21 -6.07 -10.89
CA PHE A 73 -1.38 -6.50 -9.50
C PHE A 73 -2.17 -5.50 -8.66
N TRP A 74 -1.78 -4.22 -8.71
CA TRP A 74 -2.41 -3.18 -7.90
C TRP A 74 -3.78 -2.75 -8.40
N LEU A 75 -3.98 -2.71 -9.73
CA LEU A 75 -5.30 -2.44 -10.31
C LEU A 75 -6.30 -3.51 -9.86
N ASN A 76 -5.92 -4.78 -9.99
CA ASN A 76 -6.73 -5.92 -9.55
C ASN A 76 -6.99 -5.89 -8.04
N ALA A 77 -5.96 -5.61 -7.24
CA ALA A 77 -6.10 -5.49 -5.78
C ALA A 77 -7.08 -4.38 -5.38
N MET A 78 -7.01 -3.21 -6.02
CA MET A 78 -7.91 -2.10 -5.71
C MET A 78 -9.33 -2.34 -6.21
N LYS A 79 -9.52 -2.92 -7.40
CA LYS A 79 -10.84 -3.31 -7.91
C LYS A 79 -11.52 -4.41 -7.10
N THR A 80 -10.76 -5.21 -6.35
CA THR A 80 -11.33 -6.22 -5.45
C THR A 80 -11.95 -5.59 -4.20
N ASN A 81 -11.55 -4.37 -3.85
CA ASN A 81 -12.14 -3.63 -2.73
C ASN A 81 -13.39 -2.88 -3.20
N GLU A 82 -14.55 -3.16 -2.59
CA GLU A 82 -15.85 -2.60 -3.01
C GLU A 82 -15.85 -1.06 -3.07
N VAL A 83 -15.29 -0.39 -2.06
CA VAL A 83 -15.28 1.07 -1.98
C VAL A 83 -14.40 1.68 -3.06
N LEU A 84 -13.23 1.09 -3.31
CA LEU A 84 -12.33 1.61 -4.35
C LEU A 84 -12.84 1.28 -5.76
N ALA A 85 -13.52 0.14 -5.93
CA ALA A 85 -14.04 -0.28 -7.22
C ALA A 85 -15.10 0.69 -7.78
N GLU A 86 -15.93 1.27 -6.92
CA GLU A 86 -16.93 2.28 -7.32
C GLU A 86 -16.29 3.61 -7.75
N GLU A 87 -15.12 3.94 -7.19
CA GLU A 87 -14.43 5.21 -7.44
C GLU A 87 -13.46 5.15 -8.64
N ILE A 88 -13.00 3.95 -9.03
CA ILE A 88 -12.06 3.76 -10.15
C ILE A 88 -12.83 3.80 -11.47
N SER A 89 -12.62 4.85 -12.25
CA SER A 89 -13.18 4.99 -13.60
C SER A 89 -12.29 4.34 -14.67
N GLU A 90 -12.82 4.13 -15.88
CA GLU A 90 -12.06 3.60 -17.03
C GLU A 90 -10.76 4.39 -17.33
N ARG A 91 -10.77 5.70 -17.06
CA ARG A 91 -9.57 6.54 -17.23
C ARG A 91 -8.50 6.20 -16.18
N ASP A 92 -8.92 5.95 -14.95
CA ASP A 92 -8.03 5.64 -13.84
C ASP A 92 -7.38 4.27 -14.05
N GLU A 93 -8.11 3.29 -14.59
CA GLU A 93 -7.56 1.99 -14.96
C GLU A 93 -6.34 2.11 -15.88
N GLY A 94 -6.41 3.02 -16.86
CA GLY A 94 -5.31 3.32 -17.76
C GLY A 94 -4.03 3.77 -17.04
N ALA A 95 -4.16 4.57 -15.98
CA ALA A 95 -3.03 5.01 -15.15
C ALA A 95 -2.56 3.92 -14.18
N LEU A 96 -3.51 3.22 -13.54
CA LEU A 96 -3.26 2.20 -12.53
C LEU A 96 -2.54 0.96 -13.08
N LYS A 97 -2.62 0.69 -14.39
CA LYS A 97 -1.78 -0.31 -15.07
C LYS A 97 -0.28 -0.06 -14.90
N TYR A 98 0.14 1.19 -14.72
CA TYR A 98 1.55 1.57 -14.54
C TYR A 98 1.96 1.68 -13.07
N LEU A 99 1.06 1.38 -12.12
CA LEU A 99 1.36 1.46 -10.70
C LEU A 99 2.22 0.28 -10.25
N LYS A 100 3.44 0.58 -9.76
CA LYS A 100 4.40 -0.41 -9.28
C LYS A 100 4.33 -0.68 -7.79
N ASP A 101 4.04 0.36 -7.01
CA ASP A 101 4.00 0.23 -5.56
C ASP A 101 3.12 1.29 -4.91
N ILE A 102 2.58 0.94 -3.75
CA ILE A 102 1.91 1.86 -2.83
C ILE A 102 2.63 1.73 -1.49
N LYS A 103 3.19 2.83 -1.01
CA LYS A 103 3.79 2.90 0.32
C LYS A 103 2.99 3.85 1.19
N TRP A 104 3.11 3.69 2.50
CA TRP A 104 2.49 4.59 3.44
C TRP A 104 3.45 4.93 4.57
N CYS A 105 3.30 6.14 5.11
CA CYS A 105 4.03 6.58 6.28
C CYS A 105 3.15 7.48 7.16
N ARG A 106 3.46 7.53 8.45
CA ARG A 106 2.75 8.39 9.39
C ARG A 106 3.29 9.81 9.32
N ILE A 107 2.39 10.78 9.41
CA ILE A 107 2.73 12.20 9.53
C ILE A 107 2.77 12.53 11.03
N GLU A 108 3.97 12.74 11.56
CA GLU A 108 4.20 12.92 13.00
C GLU A 108 3.44 14.11 13.60
N ILE A 109 3.24 15.18 12.82
CA ILE A 109 2.67 16.45 13.31
C ILE A 109 1.14 16.39 13.40
N SER A 110 0.47 15.64 12.52
CA SER A 110 -0.99 15.66 12.40
C SER A 110 -1.68 14.34 12.77
N ASN A 111 -0.93 13.33 13.22
CA ASN A 111 -1.40 11.94 13.34
C ASN A 111 -2.04 11.40 12.04
N GLY A 112 -1.75 12.02 10.90
CA GLY A 112 -2.25 11.61 9.60
C GLY A 112 -1.44 10.46 9.00
N VAL A 113 -1.94 9.92 7.90
CA VAL A 113 -1.22 8.96 7.06
C VAL A 113 -1.01 9.58 5.70
N LYS A 114 0.19 9.43 5.15
CA LYS A 114 0.51 9.74 3.77
C LYS A 114 0.58 8.44 2.98
N LEU A 115 -0.03 8.42 1.81
CA LEU A 115 0.12 7.35 0.82
C LEU A 115 0.98 7.88 -0.34
N ASP A 116 1.98 7.11 -0.73
CA ASP A 116 2.86 7.38 -1.87
C ASP A 116 2.62 6.32 -2.95
N PHE A 117 2.22 6.77 -4.13
CA PHE A 117 1.95 5.94 -5.30
C PHE A 117 3.11 6.05 -6.29
N PHE A 118 3.72 4.92 -6.65
CA PHE A 118 4.89 4.86 -7.51
C PHE A 118 4.50 4.32 -8.89
N PHE A 119 4.50 5.19 -9.89
CA PHE A 119 4.17 4.82 -11.26
C PHE A 119 5.41 4.69 -12.13
N ASP A 120 5.37 3.77 -13.09
CA ASP A 120 6.27 3.80 -14.22
C ASP A 120 5.99 4.99 -15.15
N PRO A 121 6.96 5.35 -16.02
CA PRO A 121 6.71 6.31 -17.09
C PRO A 121 5.49 5.89 -17.89
N ASN A 122 4.46 6.73 -17.88
CA ASN A 122 3.18 6.44 -18.53
C ASN A 122 2.78 7.62 -19.44
N PRO A 123 2.00 7.37 -20.50
CA PRO A 123 1.63 8.38 -21.48
C PRO A 123 0.58 9.39 -20.97
N LEU A 124 -0.04 9.13 -19.82
CA LEU A 124 -0.99 10.03 -19.17
C LEU A 124 -0.20 11.10 -18.43
N LYS A 125 -0.23 12.34 -18.96
CA LYS A 125 0.29 13.51 -18.26
C LYS A 125 -0.58 13.76 -17.02
N ILE A 126 -0.13 13.30 -15.86
CA ILE A 126 -0.63 13.83 -14.59
C ILE A 126 -0.09 15.27 -14.54
N LEU A 127 -0.98 16.25 -14.70
CA LEU A 127 -0.61 17.67 -14.56
C LEU A 127 -0.05 17.84 -13.14
N SER A 128 1.27 18.11 -13.06
CA SER A 128 1.97 18.49 -11.84
C SER A 128 1.55 19.87 -11.37
#